data_AF-A0A3M1L6G1-F1
#
_entry.id   AF-A0A3M1L6G1-F1
#
_cell.length_a   1.000
_cell.length_b   1.000
_cell.length_c   1.000
_cell.angle_alpha   90.00
_cell.angle_beta   90.00
_cell.angle_gamma   90.00
#
_symmetry.space_group_name_H-M   'P 1'
#
loop_
_entity.id
_entity.type
_entity.pdbx_description
1 polymer ?
#
loop_
_entity_poly.entity_id
_entity_poly.type
_entity_poly.pdbx_seq_one_letter_code
_entity_poly.pdbx_strand_id
1 'polypeptide(L)'
;NAQFRKHFTTYASKAAPIRSVLSEAMQHEIVDYYLRTRKDMYFSFRGKHVYVAVSEDKDLLEPYVFRSNVSFELIREFYEDLKLLLEIIEDIDASH
;
A
#
# COMPACT_ATOMS: atom_id res chain seq x y z
N ASN A 1 -9.49 11.37 -8.87
CA ASN A 1 -8.36 11.91 -8.07
C ASN A 1 -7.21 12.50 -8.91
N ALA A 2 -6.89 13.80 -8.76
CA ALA A 2 -5.78 14.48 -9.45
C ALA A 2 -4.41 14.30 -8.76
N GLN A 3 -4.38 14.18 -7.43
CA GLN A 3 -3.15 13.94 -6.68
C GLN A 3 -2.59 12.54 -7.00
N PHE A 4 -3.47 11.56 -7.12
CA PHE A 4 -3.06 10.20 -7.48
C PHE A 4 -2.31 10.16 -8.83
N ARG A 5 -2.84 10.82 -9.87
CA ARG A 5 -2.20 10.88 -11.19
C ARG A 5 -0.88 11.66 -11.21
N LYS A 6 -0.62 12.48 -10.20
CA LYS A 6 0.64 13.22 -10.07
C LYS A 6 1.76 12.32 -9.53
N HIS A 7 1.42 11.39 -8.65
CA HIS A 7 2.38 10.54 -7.95
C HIS A 7 2.51 9.13 -8.54
N PHE A 8 1.45 8.62 -9.16
CA PHE A 8 1.40 7.25 -9.67
C PHE A 8 1.22 7.21 -11.18
N THR A 9 2.06 6.41 -11.82
CA THR A 9 1.86 6.03 -13.22
C THR A 9 1.02 4.76 -13.28
N THR A 10 -0.09 4.80 -14.02
CA THR A 10 -1.01 3.67 -14.13
C THR A 10 -0.99 3.02 -15.50
N TYR A 11 -1.05 1.69 -15.47
CA TYR A 11 -1.17 0.87 -16.66
C TYR A 11 -2.35 -0.08 -16.47
N ALA A 12 -3.16 -0.24 -17.51
CA ALA A 12 -4.31 -1.13 -17.50
C ALA A 12 -4.36 -1.93 -18.79
N SER A 13 -4.81 -3.18 -18.70
CA SER A 13 -5.13 -3.95 -19.89
C SER A 13 -6.36 -3.35 -20.59
N LYS A 14 -6.47 -3.54 -21.91
CA LYS A 14 -7.50 -2.91 -22.75
C LYS A 14 -8.95 -3.22 -22.32
N ALA A 15 -9.16 -4.33 -21.62
CA ALA A 15 -10.48 -4.78 -21.15
C ALA A 15 -10.65 -4.67 -19.62
N ALA A 16 -9.68 -4.08 -18.90
CA ALA A 16 -9.78 -3.95 -17.45
C ALA A 16 -10.89 -2.96 -17.06
N PRO A 17 -11.80 -3.33 -16.14
CA PRO A 17 -12.78 -2.40 -15.61
C PRO A 17 -12.12 -1.49 -14.56
N ILE A 18 -11.35 -0.50 -15.03
CA ILE A 18 -10.45 0.34 -14.19
C ILE A 18 -11.19 0.94 -12.97
N ARG A 19 -12.41 1.45 -13.18
CA ARG A 19 -13.20 2.09 -12.12
C ARG A 19 -13.73 1.12 -11.06
N SER A 20 -13.89 -0.15 -11.39
CA SER A 20 -14.33 -1.16 -10.42
C SER A 20 -13.16 -1.82 -9.70
N VAL A 21 -11.93 -1.61 -10.17
CA VAL A 21 -10.72 -2.21 -9.59
C VAL A 21 -9.99 -1.22 -8.67
N LEU A 22 -10.04 0.07 -8.98
CA LEU A 22 -9.38 1.12 -8.22
C LEU A 22 -10.34 2.29 -8.00
N SER A 23 -11.10 2.21 -6.91
CA SER A 23 -12.09 3.21 -6.53
C SER A 23 -11.45 4.58 -6.22
N GLU A 24 -12.26 5.64 -6.16
CA GLU A 24 -11.74 6.96 -5.83
C GLU A 24 -11.31 7.09 -4.36
N ALA A 25 -11.96 6.36 -3.44
CA ALA A 25 -11.58 6.27 -2.04
C ALA A 25 -10.19 5.64 -1.89
N MET A 26 -9.96 4.49 -2.54
CA MET A 26 -8.64 3.83 -2.55
C MET A 26 -7.54 4.73 -3.11
N GLN A 27 -7.84 5.49 -4.17
CA GLN A 27 -6.86 6.45 -4.71
C GLN A 27 -6.49 7.54 -3.71
N HIS A 28 -7.41 7.90 -2.79
CA HIS A 28 -7.14 8.85 -1.72
C HIS A 28 -6.23 8.22 -0.67
N GLU A 29 -6.60 7.04 -0.15
CA GLU A 29 -5.83 6.33 0.88
C GLU A 29 -4.39 6.03 0.43
N ILE A 30 -4.21 5.60 -0.83
CA ILE A 30 -2.88 5.35 -1.40
C ILE A 30 -2.05 6.65 -1.45
N VAL A 31 -2.65 7.78 -1.83
CA VAL A 31 -1.94 9.07 -1.87
C VAL A 31 -1.60 9.52 -0.47
N ASP A 32 -2.52 9.43 0.48
CA ASP A 32 -2.30 9.90 1.84
C ASP A 32 -1.18 9.12 2.52
N TYR A 33 -1.14 7.81 2.31
CA TYR A 33 -0.03 6.99 2.78
C TYR A 33 1.29 7.36 2.11
N TYR A 34 1.32 7.49 0.78
CA TYR A 34 2.52 7.90 0.06
C TYR A 34 3.06 9.25 0.57
N LEU A 35 2.17 10.21 0.83
CA LEU A 35 2.55 11.52 1.36
C LEU A 35 3.10 11.45 2.78
N ARG A 36 2.55 10.54 3.62
CA ARG A 36 2.96 10.33 5.01
C ARG A 36 4.30 9.61 5.12
N THR A 37 4.49 8.53 4.37
CA THR A 37 5.66 7.64 4.51
C THR A 37 6.78 7.96 3.53
N ARG A 38 6.44 8.56 2.37
CA ARG A 38 7.35 8.77 1.23
C ARG A 38 8.00 7.50 0.70
N LYS A 39 7.45 6.32 1.04
CA LYS A 39 7.91 5.03 0.55
C LYS A 39 7.43 4.82 -0.90
N ASP A 40 8.24 4.16 -1.70
CA ASP A 40 7.86 3.75 -3.04
C ASP A 40 6.86 2.61 -2.95
N MET A 41 5.76 2.71 -3.70
CA MET A 41 4.68 1.74 -3.65
C MET A 41 4.28 1.28 -5.04
N TYR A 42 3.98 -0.01 -5.15
CA TYR A 42 3.56 -0.64 -6.38
C TYR A 42 2.33 -1.50 -6.12
N PHE A 43 1.33 -1.37 -6.99
CA PHE A 43 0.06 -2.08 -6.89
C PHE A 43 -0.21 -2.83 -8.19
N SER A 44 -0.68 -4.07 -8.08
CA SER A 44 -1.13 -4.86 -9.21
C SER A 44 -2.40 -5.62 -8.87
N PHE A 45 -3.37 -5.58 -9.77
CA PHE A 45 -4.67 -6.20 -9.60
C PHE A 45 -4.86 -7.25 -10.71
N ARG A 46 -5.05 -8.52 -10.33
CA ARG A 46 -5.23 -9.63 -11.27
C ARG A 46 -6.30 -10.59 -10.80
N GLY A 47 -7.46 -10.57 -11.46
CA GLY A 47 -8.60 -11.40 -11.07
C GLY A 47 -9.09 -10.99 -9.69
N LYS A 48 -9.12 -11.94 -8.73
CA LYS A 48 -9.46 -11.69 -7.32
C LYS A 48 -8.23 -11.46 -6.43
N HIS A 49 -7.06 -11.29 -7.02
CA HIS A 49 -5.82 -11.10 -6.28
C HIS A 49 -5.33 -9.66 -6.40
N VAL A 50 -4.95 -9.10 -5.26
CA VAL A 50 -4.29 -7.80 -5.13
C VAL A 50 -2.86 -8.07 -4.66
N TYR A 51 -1.91 -7.52 -5.39
CA TYR A 51 -0.49 -7.57 -5.04
C TYR A 51 -0.05 -6.15 -4.69
N VAL A 52 0.57 -6.00 -3.52
CA VAL A 52 1.11 -4.72 -3.07
C VAL A 52 2.57 -4.91 -2.68
N ALA A 53 3.42 -4.00 -3.14
CA ALA A 53 4.80 -3.89 -2.71
C ALA A 53 5.05 -2.48 -2.19
N VAL A 54 5.71 -2.40 -1.03
CA VAL A 54 6.12 -1.15 -0.40
C VAL A 54 7.63 -1.27 -0.17
N SER A 55 8.40 -0.27 -0.60
CA SER A 55 9.83 -0.23 -0.34
C SER A 55 10.08 -0.04 1.15
N GLU A 56 10.97 -0.84 1.70
CA GLU A 56 11.39 -0.71 3.09
C GLU A 56 12.90 -0.74 3.16
N ASP A 57 13.49 0.35 3.65
CA ASP A 57 14.94 0.46 3.84
C ASP A 57 15.38 -0.13 5.19
N LYS A 58 14.43 -0.40 6.09
CA LYS A 58 14.69 -0.96 7.41
C LYS A 58 14.61 -2.49 7.39
N ASP A 59 15.50 -3.13 8.13
CA ASP A 59 15.44 -4.58 8.38
C ASP A 59 14.29 -4.93 9.32
N LEU A 60 13.04 -4.81 8.85
CA LEU A 60 11.82 -5.04 9.66
C LEU A 60 11.63 -6.50 10.07
N LEU A 61 12.21 -7.43 9.31
CA LEU A 61 11.99 -8.88 9.47
C LEU A 61 13.24 -9.64 9.92
N GLU A 62 14.41 -9.00 9.97
CA GLU A 62 15.63 -9.65 10.43
C GLU A 62 15.81 -9.41 11.95
N PRO A 63 15.70 -10.45 12.79
CA PRO A 63 15.98 -10.30 14.20
C PRO A 63 17.48 -10.10 14.41
N TYR A 64 17.87 -8.97 15.00
CA TYR A 64 19.23 -8.73 15.44
C TYR A 64 19.59 -9.67 16.61
N VAL A 65 20.33 -10.75 16.32
CA VAL A 65 20.65 -11.84 17.27
C VAL A 65 21.50 -11.39 18.47
N PHE A 66 22.23 -10.27 18.34
CA PHE A 66 23.26 -9.85 19.31
C PHE A 66 22.97 -8.54 20.06
N ARG A 67 21.78 -7.93 19.89
CA ARG A 67 21.36 -6.75 20.67
C ARG A 67 19.86 -6.82 20.98
N SER A 68 19.45 -6.47 22.20
CA SER A 68 18.04 -6.19 22.50
C SER A 68 17.67 -4.87 21.81
N ASN A 69 17.04 -4.97 20.65
CA ASN A 69 16.71 -3.81 19.82
C ASN A 69 15.25 -3.87 19.33
N VAL A 70 14.33 -4.29 20.21
CA VAL A 70 12.88 -4.16 19.96
C VAL A 70 12.56 -2.66 19.98
N SER A 71 12.82 -1.98 18.86
CA SER A 71 12.42 -0.59 18.68
C SER A 71 10.91 -0.58 18.50
N PHE A 72 10.19 -0.14 19.53
CA PHE A 72 8.74 0.04 19.46
C PHE A 72 8.33 0.89 18.24
N GLU A 73 9.16 1.86 17.87
CA GLU A 73 9.00 2.68 16.67
C GLU A 73 8.92 1.82 15.39
N LEU A 74 9.81 0.83 15.26
CA LEU A 74 9.89 -0.06 14.10
C LEU A 74 8.65 -0.95 13.98
N ILE A 75 8.21 -1.52 15.10
CA ILE A 75 7.00 -2.34 15.17
C ILE A 75 5.76 -1.50 14.87
N ARG A 76 5.71 -0.27 15.40
CA ARG A 76 4.61 0.66 15.16
C ARG A 76 4.52 1.04 13.68
N GLU A 77 5.63 1.39 13.05
CA GLU A 77 5.66 1.69 11.61
C GLU A 77 5.21 0.49 10.77
N PHE A 78 5.72 -0.72 11.06
CA PHE A 78 5.28 -1.93 10.37
C PHE A 78 3.78 -2.22 10.56
N TYR A 79 3.27 -2.01 11.77
CA TYR A 79 1.84 -2.15 12.05
C TYR A 79 0.99 -1.13 11.30
N GLU A 80 1.42 0.14 11.27
CA GLU A 80 0.75 1.21 10.52
C GLU A 80 0.74 0.90 9.01
N ASP A 81 1.82 0.33 8.48
CA ASP A 81 1.91 -0.11 7.09
C ASP A 81 0.93 -1.25 6.80
N LEU A 82 0.89 -2.28 7.64
CA LEU A 82 -0.07 -3.39 7.50
C LEU A 82 -1.52 -2.93 7.64
N LYS A 83 -1.81 -2.05 8.59
CA LYS A 83 -3.17 -1.54 8.83
C LYS A 83 -3.69 -0.80 7.61
N LEU A 84 -2.89 0.07 7.00
CA LEU A 84 -3.31 0.78 5.80
C LEU A 84 -3.50 -0.18 4.60
N LEU A 85 -2.62 -1.17 4.44
CA LEU A 85 -2.82 -2.20 3.42
C LEU A 85 -4.14 -2.94 3.60
N LEU A 86 -4.50 -3.27 4.85
CA LEU A 86 -5.78 -3.89 5.17
C LEU A 86 -6.96 -2.96 4.90
N GLU A 87 -6.88 -1.68 5.28
CA GLU A 87 -7.92 -0.68 5.02
C GLU A 87 -8.18 -0.52 3.51
N ILE A 88 -7.12 -0.48 2.68
CA ILE A 88 -7.26 -0.46 1.22
C ILE A 88 -7.97 -1.73 0.70
N ILE A 89 -7.67 -2.89 1.29
CA ILE A 89 -8.30 -4.17 0.89
C ILE A 89 -9.78 -4.22 1.32
N GLU A 90 -10.11 -3.76 2.53
CA GLU A 90 -11.49 -3.68 3.02
C GLU A 90 -12.35 -2.76 2.14
N ASP A 91 -11.78 -1.63 1.68
CA ASP A 91 -12.46 -0.73 0.74
C ASP A 91 -12.73 -1.38 -0.63
N ILE A 92 -11.83 -2.26 -1.10
CA ILE A 92 -12.05 -3.04 -2.34
C ILE A 92 -13.22 -4.01 -2.13
N ASP A 93 -13.24 -4.73 -1.01
CA ASP A 93 -14.27 -5.74 -0.75
C ASP A 93 -15.64 -5.11 -0.54
N ALA A 94 -15.71 -3.98 0.17
CA ALA A 94 -16.95 -3.25 0.42
C ALA A 94 -17.54 -2.59 -0.85
N SER A 95 -16.75 -2.41 -1.90
CA SER A 95 -17.20 -1.83 -3.18
C SER A 95 -17.50 -2.86 -4.27
N HIS A 96 -17.48 -4.16 -3.91
CA HIS A 96 -17.79 -5.29 -4.79
C HIS A 96 -19.14 -5.97 -4.50
#